data_AF-A0A632D279-F1
#
_entry.id   AF-A0A632D279-F1
#
_cell.length_a   1.000
_cell.length_b   1.000
_cell.length_c   1.000
_cell.angle_alpha   90.00
_cell.angle_beta   90.00
_cell.angle_gamma   90.00
#
_symmetry.space_group_name_H-M   'P 1'
#
loop_
_entity.id
_entity.type
_entity.pdbx_description
1 polymer ?
#
loop_
_entity_poly.entity_id
_entity_poly.type
_entity_poly.pdbx_seq_one_letter_code
_entity_poly.pdbx_strand_id
1 'polypeptide(L)'
;MTLSAIELMDLSDKLDALMSKAATASGMELLDISDEIDQIMQQMGYGASGGGSGDEKQPSEHDGVPKLVADFLADKFVDQSTDAFIGTLQDLSQYVGTYIDLDQVKQHTAAWIAANIKEAA
;
A
#
# COMPACT_ATOMS: atom_id res chain seq x y z
N MET A 1 -0.43 -22.75 -16.87
CA MET A 1 -1.44 -23.04 -17.92
C MET A 1 -1.94 -21.70 -18.40
N THR A 2 -1.79 -21.37 -19.67
CA THR A 2 -2.20 -20.07 -20.23
C THR A 2 -3.72 -20.04 -20.29
N LEU A 3 -4.37 -19.12 -19.59
CA LEU A 3 -5.82 -18.94 -19.68
C LEU A 3 -6.22 -18.73 -21.13
N SER A 4 -7.28 -19.42 -21.56
CA SER A 4 -7.82 -19.23 -22.89
C SER A 4 -8.47 -17.86 -22.99
N ALA A 5 -8.50 -17.26 -24.19
CA ALA A 5 -9.11 -15.93 -24.41
C ALA A 5 -10.58 -15.85 -23.94
N ILE A 6 -11.29 -16.98 -23.94
CA ILE A 6 -12.67 -17.08 -23.42
C ILE A 6 -12.71 -17.03 -21.89
N GLU A 7 -11.76 -17.68 -21.21
CA GLU A 7 -11.67 -17.67 -19.74
C GLU A 7 -11.28 -16.28 -19.23
N LEU A 8 -10.41 -15.58 -19.97
CA LEU A 8 -10.03 -14.19 -19.65
C LEU A 8 -11.23 -13.23 -19.79
N MET A 9 -12.07 -13.45 -20.82
CA MET A 9 -13.31 -12.68 -21.01
C MET A 9 -14.31 -12.92 -19.88
N ASP A 10 -14.56 -14.18 -19.49
CA ASP A 10 -15.46 -14.52 -18.36
C ASP A 10 -14.96 -13.95 -17.02
N LEU A 11 -13.64 -14.01 -16.77
CA LEU A 11 -13.03 -13.43 -15.58
C LEU A 11 -13.12 -11.90 -15.58
N SER A 12 -13.02 -11.26 -16.74
CA SER A 12 -13.16 -9.80 -16.87
C SER A 12 -14.59 -9.35 -16.61
N ASP A 13 -15.59 -10.07 -17.15
CA ASP A 13 -17.01 -9.81 -16.88
C ASP A 13 -17.36 -9.99 -15.39
N LYS A 14 -16.80 -11.03 -14.75
CA LYS A 14 -16.96 -11.24 -13.29
C LYS A 14 -16.30 -10.14 -12.46
N LEU A 15 -15.10 -9.72 -12.84
CA LEU A 15 -14.39 -8.63 -12.17
C LEU A 15 -15.19 -7.33 -12.22
N ASP A 16 -15.76 -6.99 -13.38
CA ASP A 16 -16.55 -5.78 -13.58
C ASP A 16 -17.84 -5.81 -12.73
N ALA A 17 -18.52 -6.95 -12.70
CA ALA A 17 -19.70 -7.14 -11.86
C ALA A 17 -19.39 -6.99 -10.36
N LEU A 18 -18.26 -7.54 -9.90
CA LEU A 18 -17.83 -7.42 -8.52
C LEU A 18 -17.38 -6.00 -8.17
N MET A 19 -16.69 -5.31 -9.07
CA MET A 19 -16.30 -3.89 -8.89
C MET A 19 -17.54 -2.98 -8.77
N SER A 20 -18.56 -3.23 -9.59
CA SER A 20 -19.84 -2.52 -9.53
C SER A 20 -20.58 -2.79 -8.20
N LYS A 21 -20.50 -4.02 -7.70
CA LYS A 21 -21.07 -4.42 -6.41
C LYS A 21 -20.27 -3.81 -5.24
N ALA A 22 -18.94 -3.81 -5.32
CA ALA A 22 -18.04 -3.19 -4.35
C ALA A 22 -18.31 -1.69 -4.19
N ALA A 23 -18.60 -0.99 -5.29
CA ALA A 23 -18.90 0.45 -5.27
C ALA A 23 -20.16 0.80 -4.45
N THR A 24 -21.05 -0.17 -4.21
CA THR A 24 -22.28 0.01 -3.44
C THR A 24 -22.31 -0.77 -2.12
N ALA A 25 -21.38 -1.72 -1.96
CA ALA A 25 -21.22 -2.51 -0.75
C ALA A 25 -20.50 -1.70 0.34
N SER A 26 -20.70 -2.08 1.60
CA SER A 26 -20.06 -1.42 2.74
C SER A 26 -19.84 -2.41 3.88
N GLY A 27 -18.78 -2.20 4.67
CA GLY A 27 -18.46 -3.05 5.80
C GLY A 27 -18.09 -4.47 5.39
N MET A 28 -18.78 -5.47 5.94
CA MET A 28 -18.44 -6.89 5.77
C MET A 28 -18.70 -7.41 4.35
N GLU A 29 -19.73 -6.90 3.66
CA GLU A 29 -20.00 -7.27 2.26
C GLU A 29 -18.93 -6.75 1.30
N LEU A 30 -18.34 -5.57 1.58
CA LEU A 30 -17.23 -5.04 0.79
C LEU A 30 -15.97 -5.92 0.94
N LEU A 31 -15.74 -6.44 2.14
CA LEU A 31 -14.61 -7.33 2.45
C LEU A 31 -14.73 -8.66 1.68
N ASP A 32 -15.92 -9.25 1.66
CA ASP A 32 -16.22 -10.49 0.92
C ASP A 32 -16.05 -10.29 -0.60
N ILE A 33 -16.56 -9.17 -1.13
CA ILE A 33 -16.42 -8.81 -2.54
C ILE A 33 -14.97 -8.51 -2.92
N SER A 34 -14.20 -7.88 -2.02
CA SER A 34 -12.78 -7.58 -2.27
C SER A 34 -11.94 -8.85 -2.33
N ASP A 35 -12.24 -9.85 -1.49
CA ASP A 35 -11.57 -11.16 -1.51
C ASP A 35 -11.85 -11.91 -2.82
N GLU A 36 -13.10 -11.89 -3.30
CA GLU A 36 -13.47 -12.47 -4.61
C GLU A 36 -12.77 -11.74 -5.78
N ILE A 37 -12.65 -10.41 -5.72
CA ILE A 37 -11.92 -9.61 -6.71
C ILE A 37 -10.44 -10.01 -6.76
N ASP A 38 -9.79 -10.14 -5.61
CA ASP A 38 -8.37 -10.50 -5.51
C ASP A 38 -8.12 -11.90 -6.09
N GLN A 39 -9.01 -12.85 -5.77
CA GLN A 39 -8.97 -14.20 -6.32
C GLN A 39 -9.08 -14.21 -7.85
N ILE A 40 -9.96 -13.40 -8.43
CA ILE A 40 -10.11 -13.27 -9.89
C ILE A 40 -8.90 -12.59 -10.54
N MET A 41 -8.33 -11.56 -9.91
CA MET A 41 -7.09 -10.93 -10.40
C MET A 41 -5.90 -11.88 -10.37
N GLN A 42 -5.81 -12.72 -9.33
CA GLN A 42 -4.80 -13.75 -9.21
C GLN A 42 -4.97 -14.85 -10.27
N GLN A 43 -6.22 -15.26 -10.55
CA GLN A 43 -6.54 -16.18 -11.64
C GLN A 43 -6.20 -15.59 -13.01
N MET A 44 -6.37 -14.28 -13.24
CA MET A 44 -6.00 -13.62 -14.49
C MET A 44 -4.50 -13.36 -14.65
N GLY A 45 -3.68 -13.69 -13.65
CA GLY A 45 -2.23 -13.49 -13.69
C GLY A 45 -1.79 -12.05 -13.45
N TYR A 46 -2.69 -11.18 -12.99
CA TYR A 46 -2.33 -9.86 -12.44
C TYR A 46 -1.71 -9.97 -11.04
N GLY A 47 -1.83 -11.13 -10.40
CA GLY A 47 -1.09 -11.49 -9.19
C GLY A 47 0.21 -12.26 -9.50
N ALA A 48 1.34 -11.55 -9.66
CA ALA A 48 2.69 -12.12 -9.53
C ALA A 48 3.58 -11.08 -8.85
N SER A 49 4.23 -11.31 -7.70
CA SER A 49 4.92 -12.51 -7.26
C SER A 49 4.90 -12.64 -5.73
N GLY A 50 4.43 -13.79 -5.23
CA GLY A 50 4.50 -14.15 -3.82
C GLY A 50 4.26 -15.64 -3.61
N GLY A 51 4.67 -16.48 -4.55
CA GLY A 51 4.68 -17.93 -4.37
C GLY A 51 5.85 -18.33 -3.48
N GLY A 52 5.57 -18.65 -2.22
CA GLY A 52 6.54 -19.24 -1.31
C GLY A 52 5.87 -19.72 -0.03
N SER A 53 5.34 -20.94 -0.06
CA SER A 53 4.92 -21.69 1.13
C SER A 53 6.10 -21.84 2.11
N GLY A 54 5.88 -21.54 3.40
CA GLY A 54 6.75 -22.01 4.48
C GLY A 54 6.98 -21.00 5.61
N ASP A 55 6.52 -21.38 6.81
CA ASP A 55 6.97 -20.94 8.15
C ASP A 55 6.38 -19.65 8.77
N GLU A 56 5.28 -19.85 9.50
CA GLU A 56 5.11 -19.46 10.92
C GLU A 56 5.86 -18.21 11.43
N LYS A 57 5.24 -17.02 11.26
CA LYS A 57 5.08 -15.99 12.30
C LYS A 57 4.30 -14.78 11.78
N GLN A 58 3.04 -14.67 12.20
CA GLN A 58 2.39 -13.37 12.37
C GLN A 58 2.93 -12.72 13.68
N PRO A 59 2.94 -11.39 13.84
CA PRO A 59 1.74 -10.59 13.64
C PRO A 59 1.89 -9.39 12.68
N SER A 60 0.76 -9.14 12.02
CA SER A 60 0.25 -7.85 11.56
C SER A 60 0.97 -7.07 10.46
N GLU A 61 0.25 -7.01 9.33
CA GLU A 61 -0.07 -5.79 8.56
C GLU A 61 1.12 -5.11 7.84
N HIS A 62 1.10 -5.17 6.51
CA HIS A 62 0.76 -4.00 5.68
C HIS A 62 0.67 -4.42 4.20
N ASP A 63 -0.56 -4.70 3.80
CA ASP A 63 -1.16 -4.32 2.52
C ASP A 63 -0.43 -3.15 1.84
N GLY A 64 0.18 -3.41 0.68
CA GLY A 64 0.44 -2.44 -0.39
C GLY A 64 1.39 -1.27 -0.14
N VAL A 65 1.54 -0.76 1.08
CA VAL A 65 2.28 0.46 1.40
C VAL A 65 3.70 0.09 1.86
N PRO A 66 4.75 0.63 1.20
CA PRO A 66 6.12 0.43 1.63
C PRO A 66 6.30 0.79 3.10
N LYS A 67 6.99 -0.07 3.86
CA LYS A 67 7.28 0.16 5.29
C LYS A 67 7.85 1.56 5.55
N LEU A 68 8.70 2.04 4.65
CA LEU A 68 9.24 3.39 4.68
C LEU A 68 8.14 4.47 4.76
N VAL A 69 7.10 4.37 3.92
CA VAL A 69 5.97 5.32 3.88
C VAL A 69 5.11 5.17 5.12
N ALA A 70 4.83 3.93 5.54
CA ALA A 70 4.03 3.66 6.73
C ALA A 70 4.72 4.19 8.01
N ASP A 71 6.03 3.93 8.17
CA ASP A 71 6.81 4.45 9.28
C ASP A 71 6.94 6.00 9.19
N PHE A 72 6.93 6.59 7.98
CA PHE A 72 7.03 8.05 7.77
C PHE A 72 5.75 8.77 8.18
N LEU A 73 4.60 8.23 7.77
CA LEU A 73 3.30 8.71 8.21
C LEU A 73 3.06 8.47 9.71
N ALA A 74 3.70 7.45 10.29
CA ALA A 74 3.65 7.18 11.73
C ALA A 74 4.59 8.07 12.57
N ASP A 75 5.21 9.09 11.95
CA ASP A 75 6.16 10.00 12.62
C ASP A 75 7.33 9.30 13.33
N LYS A 76 7.66 8.06 12.94
CA LYS A 76 8.81 7.34 13.52
C LYS A 76 10.16 7.93 13.13
N PHE A 77 10.17 8.77 12.09
CA PHE A 77 11.35 9.47 11.63
C PHE A 77 11.53 10.83 12.31
N VAL A 78 10.58 11.26 13.17
CA VAL A 78 10.59 12.58 13.85
C VAL A 78 11.83 12.80 14.73
N ASP A 79 12.37 11.72 15.32
CA ASP A 79 13.54 11.71 16.21
C ASP A 79 14.89 11.52 15.48
N GLN A 80 14.87 11.40 14.15
CA GLN A 80 16.08 11.09 13.40
C GLN A 80 16.92 12.33 13.13
N SER A 81 18.24 12.16 13.07
CA SER A 81 19.17 13.23 12.69
C SER A 81 18.92 13.71 11.26
N THR A 82 19.25 14.98 10.98
CA THR A 82 19.03 15.62 9.68
C THR A 82 19.53 14.80 8.49
N ASP A 83 20.74 14.23 8.58
CA ASP A 83 21.31 13.36 7.53
C ASP A 83 20.47 12.10 7.28
N ALA A 84 20.02 11.43 8.35
CA ALA A 84 19.20 10.23 8.25
C ALA A 84 17.80 10.55 7.71
N PHE A 85 17.23 11.69 8.11
CA PHE A 85 15.94 12.16 7.62
C PHE A 85 15.99 12.53 6.13
N ILE A 86 17.07 13.18 5.67
CA ILE A 86 17.28 13.48 4.23
C ILE A 86 17.41 12.19 3.42
N GLY A 87 18.16 11.20 3.92
CA GLY A 87 18.25 9.89 3.29
C GLY A 87 16.88 9.21 3.16
N THR A 88 16.09 9.28 4.24
CA THR A 88 14.73 8.74 4.26
C THR A 88 13.83 9.47 3.26
N LEU A 89 13.86 10.80 3.19
CA LEU A 89 13.09 11.59 2.22
C LEU A 89 13.47 11.27 0.78
N GLN A 90 14.74 11.02 0.52
CA GLN A 90 15.23 10.64 -0.80
C GLN A 90 14.68 9.27 -1.21
N ASP A 91 14.72 8.31 -0.30
CA ASP A 91 14.12 6.98 -0.48
C ASP A 91 12.59 7.06 -0.56
N LEU A 92 11.97 8.00 0.15
CA LEU A 92 10.52 8.23 0.15
C LEU A 92 10.05 8.86 -1.16
N SER A 93 10.91 9.66 -1.81
CA SER A 93 10.57 10.39 -3.04
C SER A 93 10.10 9.49 -4.19
N GLN A 94 10.59 8.24 -4.24
CA GLN A 94 10.16 7.26 -5.25
C GLN A 94 8.72 6.76 -5.03
N TYR A 95 8.21 6.92 -3.81
CA TYR A 95 6.85 6.53 -3.42
C TYR A 95 5.88 7.72 -3.39
N VAL A 96 6.40 8.95 -3.55
CA VAL A 96 5.60 10.16 -3.63
C VAL A 96 4.76 10.16 -4.90
N GLY A 97 3.45 10.36 -4.77
CA GLY A 97 2.46 10.29 -5.84
C GLY A 97 1.92 8.89 -6.13
N THR A 98 2.46 7.85 -5.48
CA THR A 98 1.91 6.47 -5.52
C THR A 98 1.31 6.07 -4.19
N TYR A 99 2.04 6.27 -3.09
CA TYR A 99 1.64 5.86 -1.75
C TYR A 99 1.61 7.01 -0.74
N ILE A 100 2.23 8.15 -1.05
CA ILE A 100 2.23 9.34 -0.20
C ILE A 100 2.18 10.61 -1.05
N ASP A 101 1.44 11.61 -0.61
CA ASP A 101 1.36 12.88 -1.31
C ASP A 101 2.45 13.86 -0.90
N LEU A 102 2.82 14.72 -1.85
CA LEU A 102 3.79 15.80 -1.66
C LEU A 102 3.38 16.75 -0.52
N ASP A 103 2.07 16.93 -0.30
CA ASP A 103 1.54 17.71 0.82
C ASP A 103 1.78 17.01 2.16
N GLN A 104 1.56 15.70 2.24
CA GLN A 104 1.86 14.91 3.45
C GLN A 104 3.35 14.92 3.75
N VAL A 105 4.22 14.73 2.75
CA VAL A 105 5.67 14.82 2.94
C VAL A 105 6.08 16.17 3.51
N LYS A 106 5.50 17.26 3.00
CA LYS A 106 5.74 18.61 3.51
C LYS A 106 5.25 18.78 4.95
N GLN A 107 4.07 18.27 5.29
CA GLN A 107 3.52 18.37 6.64
C GLN A 107 4.37 17.62 7.66
N HIS A 108 4.75 16.37 7.37
CA HIS A 108 5.61 15.57 8.25
C HIS A 108 7.03 16.13 8.31
N THR A 109 7.57 16.64 7.20
CA THR A 109 8.86 17.36 7.21
C THR A 109 8.78 18.62 8.07
N ALA A 110 7.71 19.41 7.98
CA ALA A 110 7.52 20.58 8.81
C ALA A 110 7.35 20.22 10.30
N ALA A 111 6.66 19.11 10.61
CA ALA A 111 6.53 18.58 11.96
C ALA A 111 7.88 18.11 12.52
N TRP A 112 8.66 17.37 11.73
CA TRP A 112 10.03 16.97 12.04
C TRP A 112 10.92 18.19 12.31
N ILE A 113 10.88 19.19 11.42
CA ILE A 113 11.62 20.45 11.60
C ILE A 113 11.18 21.13 12.90
N ALA A 114 9.88 21.22 13.18
CA ALA A 114 9.37 21.86 14.38
C ALA A 114 9.75 21.10 15.68
N ALA A 115 9.88 19.77 15.61
CA ALA A 115 10.32 18.93 16.72
C ALA A 115 11.84 19.04 16.95
N ASN A 116 12.64 18.89 15.89
CA ASN A 116 14.10 18.87 15.98
C ASN A 116 14.74 20.26 16.08
N ILE A 117 14.13 21.32 15.52
CA ILE A 117 14.65 22.69 15.69
C ILE A 117 14.37 23.22 17.10
N LYS A 118 13.39 22.66 17.83
CA LYS A 118 13.08 23.10 19.20
C LYS A 118 14.18 22.77 20.22
N GLU A 119 15.03 21.79 19.93
CA GLU A 119 16.19 21.47 20.77
C GLU A 119 17.40 22.40 20.57
N ALA A 120 17.34 23.35 19.63
CA ALA A 120 18.40 24.33 19.40
C ALA A 120 18.15 25.72 20.03
N ALA A 121 17.11 25.88 20.87
CA ALA A 121 16.75 27.15 21.52
C ALA A 121 16.83 27.09 23.04
#